data_AF-A0A653EZR7-F1
#
_entry.id   AF-A0A653EZR7-F1
#
_cell.length_a   1.000
_cell.length_b   1.000
_cell.length_c   1.000
_cell.angle_alpha   90.00
_cell.angle_beta   90.00
_cell.angle_gamma   90.00
#
_symmetry.space_group_name_H-M   'P 1'
#
loop_
_entity.id
_entity.type
_entity.pdbx_description
1 polymer ?
#
loop_
_entity_poly.entity_id
_entity_poly.type
_entity_poly.pdbx_seq_one_letter_code
_entity_poly.pdbx_strand_id
1 'polypeptide(L)'
;MFRVLAGEGYRHEYISGYSSPEPGHVTLPGPHRVASLLKRWNAGTHHYRVEREHLQYYLDEFTFRFNRRRSRARGLLFYRLLQQSVDTDPHPLADLVGGEAAQQTPNSTVKYLLSNTFDEF
;
A
#
# COMPACT_ATOMS: atom_id res chain seq x y z
N MET A 1 -18.63 1.14 8.73
CA MET A 1 -19.08 -0.18 9.23
C MET A 1 -19.32 -1.08 8.03
N PHE A 2 -18.62 -2.21 7.91
CA PHE A 2 -18.84 -3.16 6.83
C PHE A 2 -20.08 -4.01 7.13
N ARG A 3 -20.86 -4.34 6.09
CA ARG A 3 -22.09 -5.15 6.20
C ARG A 3 -21.80 -6.58 5.76
N VAL A 4 -22.41 -7.54 6.44
CA VAL A 4 -22.32 -8.96 6.07
C VAL A 4 -23.32 -9.21 4.94
N LEU A 5 -22.82 -9.50 3.73
CA LEU A 5 -23.66 -9.67 2.54
C LEU A 5 -24.70 -10.80 2.70
N ALA A 6 -24.34 -11.87 3.40
CA ALA A 6 -25.29 -12.95 3.71
C ALA A 6 -26.48 -12.47 4.55
N GLY A 7 -26.27 -11.52 5.46
CA GLY A 7 -27.33 -10.92 6.28
C GLY A 7 -28.25 -9.98 5.49
N GLU A 8 -27.83 -9.56 4.29
CA GLU A 8 -28.60 -8.73 3.36
C GLU A 8 -29.28 -9.59 2.26
N GLY A 9 -29.30 -10.92 2.42
CA GLY A 9 -29.96 -11.84 1.49
C GLY A 9 -29.12 -12.30 0.29
N TYR A 10 -27.86 -11.88 0.20
CA TYR A 10 -26.96 -12.34 -0.87
C TYR A 10 -26.44 -13.75 -0.57
N ARG A 11 -26.79 -14.71 -1.43
CA ARG A 11 -26.24 -16.07 -1.37
C ARG A 11 -24.91 -16.12 -2.11
N HIS A 12 -23.88 -16.66 -1.45
CA HIS A 12 -22.61 -16.92 -2.11
C HIS A 12 -22.74 -18.15 -3.01
N GLU A 13 -22.63 -17.95 -4.31
CA GLU A 13 -22.50 -19.02 -5.31
C GLU A 13 -21.04 -19.13 -5.72
N TYR A 14 -20.41 -20.23 -5.37
CA TYR A 14 -19.04 -20.50 -5.80
C TYR A 14 -19.07 -21.23 -7.15
N ILE A 15 -18.18 -20.83 -8.06
CA ILE A 15 -17.99 -21.55 -9.33
C ILE A 15 -16.52 -21.96 -9.41
N SER A 16 -16.27 -23.27 -9.48
CA SER A 16 -14.92 -23.82 -9.60
C SER A 16 -14.44 -23.71 -11.04
N GLY A 17 -13.43 -22.87 -11.28
CA GLY A 17 -12.80 -22.76 -12.61
C GLY A 17 -11.94 -23.96 -13.00
N TYR A 18 -11.52 -24.81 -12.05
CA TYR A 18 -10.62 -25.94 -12.32
C TYR A 18 -11.31 -27.14 -12.96
N SER A 19 -12.59 -27.37 -12.63
CA SER A 19 -13.39 -28.50 -13.14
C SER A 19 -14.61 -28.03 -13.93
N SER A 20 -14.65 -26.75 -14.31
CA SER A 20 -15.74 -26.19 -15.12
C SER A 20 -15.64 -26.71 -16.55
N PRO A 21 -16.73 -27.25 -17.13
CA PRO A 21 -16.80 -27.54 -18.55
C PRO A 21 -16.76 -26.27 -19.41
N GLU A 22 -17.09 -25.11 -18.82
CA GLU A 22 -17.00 -23.82 -19.49
C GLU A 22 -15.63 -23.17 -19.30
N PRO A 23 -15.08 -22.50 -20.34
CA PRO A 23 -13.85 -21.74 -20.22
C PRO A 23 -13.94 -20.65 -19.14
N GLY A 24 -12.89 -20.52 -18.31
CA GLY A 24 -12.92 -19.61 -17.15
C GLY A 24 -13.17 -18.13 -17.45
N HIS A 25 -12.96 -17.65 -18.69
CA HIS A 25 -13.30 -16.28 -19.07
C HIS A 25 -14.81 -16.03 -19.27
N VAL A 26 -15.59 -17.11 -19.43
CA VAL A 26 -17.06 -17.10 -19.47
C VAL A 26 -17.58 -17.02 -18.03
N THR A 27 -17.03 -17.87 -17.15
CA THR A 27 -17.40 -17.94 -15.73
C THR A 27 -16.99 -16.71 -14.94
N LEU A 28 -15.79 -16.18 -15.19
CA LEU A 28 -15.23 -15.02 -14.51
C LEU A 28 -14.66 -14.05 -15.56
N PRO A 29 -15.50 -13.13 -16.08
CA PRO A 29 -15.06 -12.17 -17.07
C PRO A 29 -14.20 -11.08 -16.43
N GLY A 30 -12.94 -10.95 -16.88
CA GLY A 30 -12.09 -9.79 -16.57
C GLY A 30 -10.95 -9.94 -15.55
N PRO A 31 -10.85 -10.96 -14.66
CA PRO A 31 -9.69 -11.09 -13.75
C PRO A 31 -8.36 -11.16 -14.48
N HIS A 32 -8.33 -11.82 -15.65
CA HIS A 32 -7.15 -11.86 -16.51
C HIS A 32 -6.68 -10.46 -16.93
N ARG A 33 -7.58 -9.49 -17.12
CA ARG A 33 -7.19 -8.11 -17.45
C ARG A 33 -6.49 -7.43 -16.27
N VAL A 34 -6.99 -7.64 -15.05
CA VAL A 34 -6.37 -7.11 -13.84
C VAL A 34 -4.96 -7.69 -13.70
N ALA A 35 -4.81 -9.01 -13.85
CA ALA A 35 -3.51 -9.68 -13.83
C ALA A 35 -2.56 -9.18 -14.92
N SER A 36 -3.03 -9.04 -16.17
CA SER A 36 -2.21 -8.50 -17.27
C SER A 36 -1.77 -7.06 -17.04
N LEU A 37 -2.65 -6.22 -16.45
CA LEU A 37 -2.33 -4.83 -16.12
C LEU A 37 -1.32 -4.74 -14.98
N LEU A 38 -1.45 -5.58 -13.95
CA LEU A 38 -0.50 -5.67 -12.85
C LEU A 38 0.88 -6.09 -13.37
N LYS A 39 0.94 -7.14 -14.19
CA LYS A 39 2.18 -7.60 -14.84
C LYS A 39 2.84 -6.50 -15.67
N ARG A 40 2.07 -5.80 -16.50
CA ARG A 40 2.57 -4.68 -17.32
C ARG A 40 3.07 -3.51 -16.47
N TRP A 41 2.35 -3.16 -15.41
CA TRP A 41 2.74 -2.07 -14.52
C TRP A 41 4.04 -2.40 -13.78
N ASN A 42 4.16 -3.63 -13.27
CA ASN A 42 5.39 -4.12 -12.65
C ASN A 42 6.57 -4.08 -13.65
N ALA A 43 6.39 -4.63 -14.86
CA ALA A 43 7.41 -4.59 -15.91
C ALA A 43 7.81 -3.17 -16.33
N GLY A 44 6.87 -2.22 -16.33
CA GLY A 44 7.10 -0.86 -16.81
C GLY A 44 7.60 0.11 -15.75
N THR A 45 6.91 0.23 -14.63
CA THR A 45 7.23 1.18 -13.55
C THR A 45 8.35 0.67 -12.65
N HIS A 46 8.36 -0.63 -12.37
CA HIS A 46 9.35 -1.25 -11.49
C HIS A 46 10.43 -2.01 -12.25
N HIS A 47 10.37 -2.12 -13.58
CA HIS A 47 11.34 -2.85 -14.39
C HIS A 47 11.59 -4.28 -13.88
N TYR A 48 10.54 -4.97 -13.42
CA TYR A 48 10.60 -6.29 -12.78
C TYR A 48 11.33 -6.33 -11.43
N ARG A 49 11.76 -5.19 -10.89
CA ARG A 49 12.40 -5.07 -9.58
C ARG A 49 11.35 -4.72 -8.51
N VAL A 50 10.74 -5.77 -7.98
CA VAL A 50 9.79 -5.68 -6.86
C VAL A 50 10.39 -6.41 -5.67
N GLU A 51 10.54 -5.70 -4.56
CA GLU A 51 11.08 -6.21 -3.30
C GLU A 51 9.92 -6.62 -2.37
N ARG A 52 10.10 -7.70 -1.61
CA ARG A 52 9.02 -8.32 -0.82
C ARG A 52 8.58 -7.41 0.32
N GLU A 53 9.53 -6.66 0.86
CA GLU A 53 9.43 -5.69 1.95
C GLU A 53 8.43 -4.58 1.61
N HIS A 54 8.27 -4.25 0.32
CA HIS A 54 7.41 -3.17 -0.16
C HIS A 54 6.18 -3.66 -0.93
N LEU A 55 5.91 -4.98 -0.93
CA LEU A 55 4.83 -5.57 -1.71
C LEU A 55 3.46 -4.93 -1.43
N GLN A 56 3.15 -4.68 -0.16
CA GLN A 56 1.89 -4.06 0.24
C GLN A 56 1.74 -2.66 -0.40
N TYR A 57 2.77 -1.84 -0.30
CA TYR A 57 2.80 -0.50 -0.88
C TYR A 57 2.62 -0.52 -2.40
N TYR A 58 3.28 -1.46 -3.10
CA TYR A 58 3.09 -1.61 -4.54
C TYR A 58 1.67 -2.01 -4.92
N LEU A 59 1.02 -2.90 -4.16
CA LEU A 59 -0.37 -3.30 -4.42
C LEU A 59 -1.35 -2.15 -4.17
N ASP A 60 -1.09 -1.32 -3.16
CA ASP A 60 -1.88 -0.12 -2.89
C ASP A 60 -1.75 0.91 -4.03
N GLU A 61 -0.52 1.14 -4.52
CA GLU A 61 -0.28 2.01 -5.68
C GLU A 61 -0.96 1.46 -6.95
N PHE A 62 -0.86 0.16 -7.21
CA PHE A 62 -1.55 -0.46 -8.34
C PHE A 62 -3.06 -0.23 -8.26
N THR A 63 -3.66 -0.46 -7.08
CA THR A 63 -5.09 -0.28 -6.84
C THR A 63 -5.51 1.17 -7.08
N PHE A 64 -4.72 2.13 -6.60
CA PHE A 64 -4.89 3.55 -6.87
C PHE A 64 -4.88 3.86 -8.37
N ARG A 65 -3.86 3.39 -9.11
CA ARG A 65 -3.73 3.63 -10.56
C ARG A 65 -4.87 2.98 -11.35
N PHE A 66 -5.27 1.77 -10.96
CA PHE A 66 -6.35 1.03 -11.58
C PHE A 66 -7.69 1.75 -11.41
N ASN A 67 -8.02 2.17 -10.19
CA ASN A 67 -9.27 2.86 -9.88
C ASN A 67 -9.33 4.29 -10.44
N ARG A 68 -8.20 5.00 -10.52
CA ARG A 68 -8.14 6.37 -11.08
C ARG A 68 -8.61 6.46 -12.53
N ARG A 69 -8.37 5.42 -13.34
CA ARG A 69 -8.68 5.47 -14.79
C ARG A 69 -10.16 5.70 -15.08
N ARG A 70 -11.06 5.10 -14.30
CA ARG A 70 -12.53 5.22 -14.46
C ARG A 70 -13.20 6.11 -13.41
N SER A 71 -12.46 6.67 -12.47
CA SER A 71 -13.03 7.58 -11.47
C SER A 71 -13.54 8.87 -12.14
N ARG A 72 -14.82 9.19 -11.92
CA ARG A 72 -15.46 10.46 -12.34
C ARG A 72 -15.04 11.64 -11.46
N ALA A 73 -14.53 11.37 -10.27
CA ALA A 73 -14.09 12.37 -9.30
C ALA A 73 -12.57 12.24 -9.06
N ARG A 74 -11.77 12.55 -10.09
CA ARG A 74 -10.30 12.45 -10.00
C ARG A 74 -9.71 13.37 -8.93
N GLY A 75 -10.33 14.53 -8.68
CA GLY A 75 -9.95 15.45 -7.61
C GLY A 75 -10.19 14.90 -6.20
N LEU A 76 -11.11 13.95 -6.03
CA LEU A 76 -11.36 13.31 -4.73
C LEU A 76 -10.16 12.47 -4.25
N LEU A 77 -9.30 12.06 -5.18
CA LEU A 77 -8.09 11.30 -4.90
C LEU A 77 -7.05 12.18 -4.18
N PHE A 78 -6.84 13.40 -4.69
CA PHE A 78 -6.03 14.41 -4.04
C PHE A 78 -6.64 14.81 -2.69
N TYR A 79 -7.95 14.98 -2.64
CA TYR A 79 -8.68 15.26 -1.40
C TYR A 79 -8.50 14.15 -0.34
N ARG A 80 -8.59 12.86 -0.73
CA ARG A 80 -8.35 11.73 0.18
C ARG A 80 -6.91 11.63 0.65
N LEU A 81 -5.93 11.90 -0.22
CA LEU A 81 -4.52 11.97 0.17
C LEU A 81 -4.30 13.11 1.18
N LEU A 82 -4.91 14.28 0.94
CA LEU A 82 -4.81 15.41 1.86
C LEU A 82 -5.48 15.09 3.21
N GLN A 83 -6.66 14.48 3.19
CA GLN A 83 -7.33 14.01 4.39
C GLN A 83 -6.45 13.02 5.17
N GLN A 84 -5.87 12.02 4.50
CA GLN A 84 -4.95 11.07 5.16
C GLN A 84 -3.68 11.76 5.67
N SER A 85 -3.15 12.76 4.97
CA SER A 85 -1.96 13.49 5.45
C SER A 85 -2.23 14.32 6.70
N VAL A 86 -3.49 14.73 6.92
CA VAL A 86 -3.92 15.43 8.13
C VAL A 86 -4.25 14.44 9.25
N ASP A 87 -4.87 13.30 8.91
CA ASP A 87 -5.30 12.27 9.89
C ASP A 87 -4.14 11.35 10.35
N THR A 88 -3.03 11.28 9.61
CA THR A 88 -1.91 10.38 9.90
C THR A 88 -0.86 11.09 10.76
N ASP A 89 -0.47 10.45 11.86
CA ASP A 89 0.61 10.93 12.73
C ASP A 89 1.96 11.02 11.99
N PRO A 90 2.89 11.90 12.40
CA PRO A 90 4.21 12.00 11.77
C PRO A 90 4.97 10.68 11.87
N HIS A 91 5.31 10.08 10.73
CA HIS A 91 6.17 8.88 10.64
C HIS A 91 7.53 9.26 10.05
N PRO A 92 8.56 9.54 10.89
CA PRO A 92 9.90 9.84 10.41
C PRO A 92 10.51 8.67 9.64
N LEU A 93 11.48 8.97 8.76
CA LEU A 93 12.07 7.99 7.84
C LEU A 93 12.63 6.75 8.56
N ALA A 94 13.14 6.92 9.79
CA ALA A 94 13.65 5.82 10.61
C ALA A 94 12.57 4.75 10.90
N ASP A 95 11.33 5.17 11.12
CA ASP A 95 10.20 4.27 11.38
C ASP A 95 9.70 3.59 10.10
N LEU A 96 9.86 4.25 8.96
CA LEU A 96 9.43 3.75 7.64
C LEU A 96 10.38 2.70 7.04
N VAL A 97 11.67 2.73 7.38
CA VAL A 97 12.71 1.84 6.81
C VAL A 97 12.84 0.53 7.61
N GLY A 98 12.01 0.32 8.63
CA GLY A 98 12.10 -0.86 9.50
C GLY A 98 13.24 -0.76 10.50
N GLY A 99 13.43 0.42 11.09
CA GLY A 99 14.34 0.59 12.21
C GLY A 99 13.98 -0.38 13.33
N GLU A 100 14.86 -1.33 13.62
CA GLU A 100 14.86 -1.95 14.94
C GLU A 100 14.88 -0.80 15.95
N ALA A 101 13.87 -0.78 16.82
CA ALA A 101 13.84 0.14 17.94
C ALA A 101 15.17 -0.05 18.69
N ALA A 102 16.05 0.95 18.61
CA ALA A 102 17.16 1.06 19.53
C ALA A 102 16.53 1.06 20.92
N GLN A 103 16.66 -0.05 21.64
CA GLN A 103 16.23 -0.19 23.01
C GLN A 103 16.88 0.96 23.79
N GLN A 104 16.07 1.95 24.16
CA GLN A 104 16.49 2.98 25.09
C GLN A 104 16.63 2.30 26.46
N THR A 105 17.81 1.76 26.74
CA THR A 105 18.20 1.35 28.08
C THR A 105 18.24 2.61 28.95
N PRO A 106 17.55 2.66 30.09
CA PRO A 106 17.53 3.87 30.89
C PRO A 106 18.88 4.10 31.58
N ASN A 107 19.40 5.31 31.42
CA ASN A 107 20.37 6.01 32.27
C ASN A 107 21.73 5.35 32.57
N SER A 108 22.79 5.90 31.96
CA SER A 108 24.00 6.25 32.71
C SER A 108 24.62 7.56 32.21
N THR A 109 24.61 8.54 33.11
CA THR A 109 25.30 9.82 33.16
C THR A 109 26.27 10.14 32.01
N VAL A 110 25.82 10.89 31.00
CA VAL A 110 26.74 11.60 30.08
C VAL A 110 26.81 13.05 30.52
N LYS A 111 27.96 13.43 31.11
CA LYS A 111 28.33 14.84 31.33
C LYS A 111 28.36 15.54 29.97
N TYR A 112 27.48 16.52 29.77
CA TYR A 112 27.60 17.47 28.67
C TYR A 112 28.89 18.27 28.85
N LEU A 113 29.87 18.07 27.97
CA LEU A 113 30.95 19.04 27.80
C LEU A 113 30.45 20.05 26.76
N LEU A 114 30.24 21.30 27.18
CA LEU A 114 30.09 22.41 26.23
C LEU A 114 31.39 22.52 25.43
N SER A 115 31.35 22.20 24.14
CA SER A 115 32.40 22.61 23.22
C SER A 115 32.12 24.04 22.77
N ASN A 116 32.82 25.00 23.38
CA ASN A 116 32.95 26.35 22.85
C ASN A 116 33.91 26.28 21.66
N THR A 117 33.39 26.09 20.45
CA THR A 117 34.20 26.24 19.22
C THR A 117 33.32 26.78 18.13
N PHE A 118 33.00 28.06 18.23
CA PHE A 118 32.34 28.84 17.17
C PHE A 118 32.84 30.29 17.18
N ASP A 119 34.15 30.48 17.34
CA ASP A 119 34.77 31.81 17.32
C ASP A 119 36.17 31.88 16.69
N GLU A 120 36.56 30.90 15.87
CA GLU A 120 37.73 31.02 15.00
C GLU A 120 37.44 30.31 13.66
N PHE A 121 37.02 31.10 12.67
CA PHE A 121 37.30 31.09 11.21
C PHE A 121 36.14 31.70 10.42
#